data_AF-A0A813VST3-F1
#
_entry.id   AF-A0A813VST3-F1
#
_cell.length_a   1.000
_cell.length_b   1.000
_cell.length_c   1.000
_cell.angle_alpha   90.00
_cell.angle_beta   90.00
_cell.angle_gamma   90.00
#
_symmetry.space_group_name_H-M   'P 1'
#
loop_
_entity.id
_entity.type
_entity.pdbx_description
1 polymer ?
#
loop_
_entity_poly.entity_id
_entity_poly.type
_entity_poly.pdbx_seq_one_letter_code
_entity_poly.pdbx_strand_id
1 'polypeptide(L)'
;MNFKNSSSNQTEHHPTQSFNLVLHRILFSIGILVSVPSLITNIFILIRLHSNSKLSIYVFRCILHVSLFMTLTCVPIFLTELYLEYFPFAIIFCQLWLIVDYSSIVCLGLLVCWASIQRHVLIFGPLNLRKSQKRLRFKIIPLLFSIAIPLTWYTILILGVTCFQEVKNKNTVNDSKRVCKPCFEENIFLFLIDTIFSLVVPLLITFIATFLLLIRIFVKRHRLSLSLTEQF
;
A
#
# COMPACT_ATOMS: atom_id res chain seq x y z
N MET A 1 45.76 53.51 1.44
CA MET A 1 44.32 53.27 1.64
C MET A 1 43.92 52.12 0.74
N ASN A 2 43.60 50.98 1.35
CA ASN A 2 43.43 49.69 0.68
C ASN A 2 42.05 49.59 0.01
N PHE A 3 42.04 49.45 -1.31
CA PHE A 3 40.89 48.94 -2.06
C PHE A 3 40.75 47.44 -1.79
N LYS A 4 39.64 47.06 -1.14
CA LYS A 4 39.32 45.65 -0.89
C LYS A 4 38.61 45.09 -2.13
N ASN A 5 39.30 44.17 -2.79
CA ASN A 5 38.78 43.29 -3.83
C ASN A 5 37.74 42.29 -3.30
N SER A 6 36.97 41.76 -4.25
CA SER A 6 36.15 40.54 -4.20
C SER A 6 34.79 40.67 -3.48
N SER A 7 33.67 40.22 -4.04
CA SER A 7 33.50 38.98 -4.79
C SER A 7 32.27 39.01 -5.72
N SER A 8 32.50 38.55 -6.95
CA SER A 8 31.49 38.02 -7.86
C SER A 8 30.71 36.89 -7.20
N ASN A 9 29.43 37.10 -6.89
CA ASN A 9 28.53 35.99 -6.56
C ASN A 9 27.92 35.44 -7.85
N GLN A 10 28.57 34.36 -8.29
CA GLN A 10 28.09 33.26 -9.09
C GLN A 10 26.57 33.25 -9.36
N THR A 11 26.22 33.41 -10.63
CA THR A 11 25.06 32.74 -11.24
C THR A 11 25.35 31.24 -11.33
N GLU A 12 25.23 30.51 -10.23
CA GLU A 12 25.07 29.05 -10.28
C GLU A 12 23.67 28.75 -10.83
N HIS A 13 23.60 28.57 -12.14
CA HIS A 13 22.46 27.94 -12.80
C HIS A 13 22.23 26.57 -12.15
N HIS A 14 21.08 26.40 -11.48
CA HIS A 14 20.64 25.17 -10.82
C HIS A 14 20.21 24.09 -11.85
N PRO A 15 21.04 23.09 -12.21
CA PRO A 15 20.58 21.96 -13.04
C PRO A 15 19.53 21.10 -12.31
N THR A 16 19.51 21.15 -10.97
CA THR A 16 18.65 20.31 -10.13
C THR A 16 17.15 20.61 -10.26
N GLN A 17 16.77 21.85 -10.53
CA GLN A 17 15.35 22.22 -10.64
C GLN A 17 14.70 21.70 -11.93
N SER A 18 15.43 21.77 -13.06
CA SER A 18 14.93 21.29 -14.36
C SER A 18 14.73 19.77 -14.39
N PHE A 19 15.64 19.03 -13.75
CA PHE A 19 15.56 17.57 -13.66
C PHE A 19 14.33 17.10 -12.87
N ASN A 20 14.01 17.78 -11.76
CA ASN A 20 12.85 17.44 -10.94
C ASN A 20 11.53 17.62 -11.71
N LEU A 21 11.40 18.66 -12.53
CA LEU A 21 10.20 18.90 -13.35
C LEU A 21 9.94 17.78 -14.35
N VAL A 22 10.99 17.32 -15.04
CA VAL A 22 10.90 16.22 -16.01
C VAL A 22 10.51 14.94 -15.30
N LEU A 23 11.13 14.65 -14.14
CA LEU A 23 10.80 13.48 -13.34
C LEU A 23 9.32 13.47 -12.90
N HIS A 24 8.80 14.60 -12.39
CA HIS A 24 7.40 14.70 -11.95
C HIS A 24 6.42 14.45 -13.10
N ARG A 25 6.69 15.00 -14.29
CA ARG A 25 5.88 14.74 -15.49
C ARG A 25 5.89 13.28 -15.92
N ILE A 26 7.06 12.64 -15.90
CA ILE A 26 7.18 11.21 -16.24
C ILE A 26 6.40 10.36 -15.24
N LEU A 27 6.57 10.61 -13.93
CA LEU A 27 5.84 9.89 -12.87
C LEU A 27 4.33 10.08 -12.99
N PHE A 28 3.88 11.30 -13.28
CA PHE A 28 2.47 11.60 -13.52
C PHE A 28 1.91 10.81 -14.72
N SER A 29 2.62 10.82 -15.86
CA SER A 29 2.20 10.05 -17.04
C SER A 29 2.15 8.54 -16.77
N ILE A 30 3.15 8.00 -16.08
CA ILE A 30 3.16 6.58 -15.67
C ILE A 30 1.99 6.29 -14.72
N GLY A 31 1.75 7.18 -13.75
CA GLY A 31 0.66 7.04 -12.78
C GLY A 31 -0.71 6.96 -13.46
N ILE A 32 -0.99 7.80 -14.45
CA ILE A 32 -2.23 7.74 -15.24
C ILE A 32 -2.29 6.44 -16.05
N LEU A 33 -1.19 6.10 -16.75
CA LEU A 33 -1.13 4.91 -17.59
C LEU A 33 -1.39 3.62 -16.82
N VAL A 34 -0.96 3.54 -15.55
CA VAL A 34 -1.17 2.37 -14.69
C VAL A 34 -2.53 2.41 -13.97
N SER A 35 -2.97 3.59 -13.52
CA SER A 35 -4.19 3.71 -12.71
C SER A 35 -5.46 3.45 -13.52
N VAL A 36 -5.55 3.93 -14.77
CA VAL A 36 -6.75 3.75 -15.60
C VAL A 36 -7.05 2.26 -15.89
N PRO A 37 -6.08 1.44 -16.36
CA PRO A 37 -6.28 0.00 -16.50
C PRO A 37 -6.59 -0.70 -15.17
N SER A 38 -5.95 -0.26 -14.07
CA SER A 38 -6.22 -0.81 -12.73
C SER A 38 -7.66 -0.58 -12.30
N LEU A 39 -8.21 0.62 -12.52
CA LEU A 39 -9.63 0.92 -12.23
C LEU A 39 -10.57 0.06 -13.06
N ILE A 40 -10.33 -0.02 -14.38
CA ILE A 40 -11.18 -0.78 -15.30
C ILE A 40 -11.18 -2.27 -14.91
N THR A 41 -10.01 -2.84 -14.64
CA THR A 41 -9.90 -4.26 -14.26
C THR A 41 -10.54 -4.53 -12.90
N ASN A 42 -10.33 -3.67 -11.89
CA ASN A 42 -10.97 -3.80 -10.58
C ASN A 42 -12.50 -3.76 -10.66
N ILE A 43 -13.06 -2.78 -11.39
CA ILE A 43 -14.52 -2.66 -11.58
C ILE A 43 -15.07 -3.89 -12.31
N PHE A 44 -14.43 -4.31 -13.39
CA PHE A 44 -14.85 -5.49 -14.15
C PHE A 44 -14.87 -6.76 -13.30
N ILE A 45 -13.80 -7.01 -12.54
CA ILE A 45 -13.72 -8.17 -11.65
C ILE A 45 -14.80 -8.08 -10.56
N LEU A 46 -15.02 -6.90 -9.97
CA LEU A 46 -16.01 -6.69 -8.92
C LEU A 46 -17.43 -6.97 -9.43
N ILE A 47 -17.80 -6.48 -10.62
CA ILE A 47 -19.08 -6.77 -11.27
C ILE A 47 -19.24 -8.27 -11.50
N ARG A 48 -18.21 -8.92 -12.08
CA ARG A 48 -18.24 -10.37 -12.35
C ARG A 48 -18.38 -11.20 -11.07
N LEU A 49 -17.72 -10.77 -10.01
CA LEU A 49 -17.71 -11.43 -8.71
C LEU A 49 -19.02 -11.22 -7.94
N HIS A 50 -19.68 -10.07 -8.12
CA HIS A 50 -21.00 -9.80 -7.56
C HIS A 50 -22.07 -10.65 -8.28
N SER A 51 -21.98 -10.75 -9.60
CA SER A 51 -22.87 -11.58 -10.43
C SER A 51 -22.76 -13.08 -10.09
N ASN A 52 -21.56 -13.59 -9.77
CA ASN A 52 -21.34 -15.00 -9.45
C ASN A 52 -21.08 -15.25 -7.95
N SER A 53 -22.15 -15.30 -7.15
CA SER A 53 -22.07 -15.54 -5.70
C SER A 53 -21.38 -16.86 -5.32
N LYS A 54 -21.45 -17.89 -6.17
CA LYS A 54 -20.83 -19.21 -5.96
C LYS A 54 -19.29 -19.18 -6.01
N LEU A 55 -18.71 -18.22 -6.73
CA LEU A 55 -17.25 -18.12 -6.93
C LEU A 55 -16.57 -17.28 -5.85
N SER A 56 -17.35 -16.57 -5.02
CA SER A 56 -16.81 -15.47 -4.27
C SER A 56 -16.31 -15.82 -2.88
N ILE A 57 -14.98 -15.79 -2.73
CA ILE A 57 -14.33 -15.74 -1.42
C ILE A 57 -14.47 -14.32 -0.85
N TYR A 58 -15.07 -14.21 0.33
CA TYR A 58 -15.32 -12.93 1.03
C TYR A 58 -14.09 -12.03 1.10
N VAL A 59 -12.93 -12.58 1.43
CA VAL A 59 -11.67 -11.83 1.53
C VAL A 59 -11.26 -11.20 0.19
N PHE A 60 -11.46 -11.90 -0.93
CA PHE A 60 -11.14 -11.35 -2.25
C PHE A 60 -12.06 -10.18 -2.63
N ARG A 61 -13.34 -10.23 -2.23
CA ARG A 61 -14.24 -9.06 -2.36
C ARG A 61 -13.68 -7.88 -1.58
N CYS A 62 -13.28 -8.08 -0.33
CA CYS A 62 -12.75 -7.01 0.50
C CYS A 62 -11.47 -6.40 -0.09
N ILE A 63 -10.55 -7.22 -0.58
CA ILE A 63 -9.34 -6.75 -1.30
C ILE A 63 -9.71 -5.84 -2.47
N LEU A 64 -10.66 -6.26 -3.31
CA LEU A 64 -11.09 -5.46 -4.48
C LEU A 64 -11.76 -4.15 -4.05
N HIS A 65 -12.58 -4.14 -3.00
CA HIS A 65 -13.22 -2.91 -2.53
C HIS A 65 -12.20 -1.93 -1.94
N VAL A 66 -11.25 -2.42 -1.14
CA VAL A 66 -10.17 -1.59 -0.57
C VAL A 66 -9.27 -1.07 -1.69
N SER A 67 -8.91 -1.92 -2.66
CA SER A 67 -8.11 -1.51 -3.82
C SER A 67 -8.82 -0.46 -4.68
N LEU A 68 -10.13 -0.63 -4.92
CA LEU A 68 -10.93 0.35 -5.65
C LEU A 68 -11.04 1.67 -4.88
N PHE A 69 -11.31 1.61 -3.58
CA PHE A 69 -11.34 2.79 -2.71
C PHE A 69 -10.02 3.55 -2.80
N MET A 70 -8.90 2.86 -2.67
CA MET A 70 -7.56 3.46 -2.78
C MET A 70 -7.30 4.13 -4.12
N THR A 71 -7.69 3.45 -5.20
CA THR A 71 -7.47 3.98 -6.55
C THR A 71 -8.36 5.19 -6.83
N LEU A 72 -9.53 5.29 -6.19
CA LEU A 72 -10.45 6.42 -6.35
C LEU A 72 -10.12 7.60 -5.43
N THR A 73 -9.56 7.36 -4.23
CA THR A 73 -9.31 8.42 -3.25
C THR A 73 -7.86 8.87 -3.22
N CYS A 74 -6.91 7.94 -3.17
CA CYS A 74 -5.51 8.26 -2.92
C CYS A 74 -4.76 8.63 -4.20
N VAL A 75 -5.02 7.90 -5.29
CA VAL A 75 -4.33 8.15 -6.58
C VAL A 75 -4.61 9.55 -7.15
N PRO A 76 -5.85 10.08 -7.17
CA PRO A 76 -6.08 11.44 -7.70
C PRO A 76 -5.39 12.53 -6.88
N ILE A 77 -5.35 12.37 -5.55
CA ILE A 77 -4.67 13.32 -4.66
C ILE A 77 -3.16 13.28 -4.91
N PHE A 78 -2.58 12.08 -4.99
CA PHE A 78 -1.17 11.89 -5.33
C PHE A 78 -0.81 12.46 -6.71
N LEU A 79 -1.65 12.23 -7.72
CA LEU A 79 -1.46 12.81 -9.06
C LEU A 79 -1.58 14.34 -9.06
N THR A 80 -2.45 14.89 -8.22
CA THR A 80 -2.60 16.35 -8.07
C THR A 80 -1.34 16.96 -7.46
N GLU A 81 -0.77 16.32 -6.43
CA GLU A 81 0.49 16.75 -5.81
C GLU A 81 1.66 16.67 -6.81
N LEU A 82 1.75 15.59 -7.60
CA LEU A 82 2.74 15.45 -8.66
C LEU A 82 2.60 16.51 -9.76
N TYR A 83 1.38 16.91 -10.10
CA TYR A 83 1.12 17.89 -11.15
C TYR A 83 1.37 19.34 -10.69
N LEU A 84 0.95 19.67 -9.46
CA LEU A 84 1.09 21.02 -8.90
C LEU A 84 2.46 21.27 -8.26
N GLU A 85 3.23 20.22 -7.95
CA GLU A 85 4.49 20.27 -7.18
C GLU A 85 4.34 20.78 -5.73
N TYR A 86 3.10 20.96 -5.28
CA TYR A 86 2.75 21.29 -3.91
C TYR A 86 1.38 20.70 -3.56
N PHE A 87 1.11 20.58 -2.26
CA PHE A 87 -0.16 20.10 -1.75
C PHE A 87 -1.14 21.28 -1.58
N PRO A 88 -2.24 21.33 -2.35
CA PRO A 88 -3.11 22.51 -2.38
C PRO A 88 -4.14 22.56 -1.23
N PHE A 89 -4.29 21.48 -0.46
CA PHE A 89 -5.32 21.39 0.58
C PHE A 89 -4.79 21.76 1.98
N ALA A 90 -5.73 21.92 2.92
CA ALA A 90 -5.39 22.21 4.32
C ALA A 90 -4.55 21.10 4.97
N ILE A 91 -3.76 21.46 5.98
CA ILE A 91 -2.88 20.52 6.70
C ILE A 91 -3.64 19.35 7.35
N ILE A 92 -4.85 19.62 7.87
CA ILE A 92 -5.71 18.59 8.46
C ILE A 92 -6.10 17.55 7.39
N PHE A 93 -6.38 18.00 6.17
CA PHE A 93 -6.69 17.11 5.06
C PHE A 93 -5.48 16.29 4.64
N CYS A 94 -4.27 16.89 4.60
CA CYS A 94 -3.01 16.15 4.38
C CYS A 94 -2.83 15.03 5.43
N GLN A 95 -3.00 15.33 6.71
CA GLN A 95 -2.87 14.34 7.78
C GLN A 95 -3.88 13.20 7.67
N LEU A 96 -5.15 13.53 7.43
CA LEU A 96 -6.19 12.51 7.22
C LEU A 96 -5.90 11.66 5.97
N TRP A 97 -5.45 12.29 4.89
CA TRP A 97 -5.07 11.60 3.66
C TRP A 97 -3.90 10.64 3.90
N LEU A 98 -2.83 11.07 4.57
CA LEU A 98 -1.70 10.20 4.93
C LEU A 98 -2.14 9.02 5.80
N ILE A 99 -3.02 9.24 6.79
CA ILE A 99 -3.56 8.14 7.60
C ILE A 99 -4.28 7.13 6.70
N VAL A 100 -5.14 7.61 5.81
CA VAL A 100 -5.93 6.75 4.92
C VAL A 100 -5.03 6.01 3.93
N ASP A 101 -4.06 6.68 3.32
CA ASP A 101 -3.18 6.11 2.29
C ASP A 101 -2.30 5.01 2.89
N TYR A 102 -1.50 5.32 3.92
CA TYR A 102 -0.60 4.36 4.55
C TYR A 102 -1.38 3.20 5.19
N SER A 103 -2.47 3.48 5.92
CA SER A 103 -3.25 2.40 6.55
C SER A 103 -3.88 1.47 5.52
N SER A 104 -4.33 1.99 4.39
CA SER A 104 -4.95 1.18 3.34
C SER A 104 -3.95 0.34 2.55
N ILE A 105 -2.73 0.85 2.28
CA ILE A 105 -1.64 0.07 1.66
C ILE A 105 -1.33 -1.15 2.53
N VAL A 106 -1.13 -0.93 3.83
CA VAL A 106 -0.82 -2.01 4.78
C VAL A 106 -2.01 -2.95 4.96
N CYS A 107 -3.23 -2.42 5.05
CA CYS A 107 -4.44 -3.22 5.09
C CYS A 107 -4.55 -4.13 3.86
N LEU A 108 -4.24 -3.62 2.66
CA LEU A 108 -4.26 -4.40 1.43
C LEU A 108 -3.22 -5.53 1.48
N GLY A 109 -2.01 -5.25 1.94
CA GLY A 109 -0.95 -6.25 2.15
C GLY A 109 -1.36 -7.35 3.14
N LEU A 110 -1.92 -6.97 4.29
CA LEU A 110 -2.41 -7.91 5.30
C LEU A 110 -3.60 -8.75 4.78
N LEU A 111 -4.53 -8.15 4.03
CA LEU A 111 -5.64 -8.88 3.42
C LEU A 111 -5.16 -9.89 2.37
N VAL A 112 -4.15 -9.55 1.57
CA VAL A 112 -3.52 -10.47 0.61
C VAL A 112 -2.82 -11.63 1.33
N CYS A 113 -2.07 -11.31 2.38
CA CYS A 113 -1.44 -12.31 3.25
C CYS A 113 -2.49 -13.26 3.84
N TRP A 114 -3.57 -12.72 4.41
CA TRP A 114 -4.67 -13.49 4.94
C TRP A 114 -5.36 -14.34 3.86
N ALA A 115 -5.57 -13.81 2.66
CA ALA A 115 -6.13 -14.56 1.54
C ALA A 115 -5.24 -15.75 1.14
N SER A 116 -3.92 -15.59 1.18
CA SER A 116 -2.96 -16.67 0.91
C SER A 116 -3.07 -17.79 1.95
N ILE A 117 -3.06 -17.44 3.24
CA ILE A 117 -3.27 -18.39 4.35
C ILE A 117 -4.62 -19.08 4.21
N GLN A 118 -5.67 -18.31 3.92
CA GLN A 118 -7.03 -18.82 3.75
C GLN A 118 -7.11 -19.89 2.66
N ARG A 119 -6.43 -19.68 1.53
CA ARG A 119 -6.35 -20.65 0.43
C ARG A 119 -5.57 -21.90 0.84
N HIS A 120 -4.45 -21.74 1.54
CA HIS A 120 -3.67 -22.86 2.03
C HIS A 120 -4.49 -23.76 2.99
N VAL A 121 -5.21 -23.15 3.94
CA VAL A 121 -6.11 -23.87 4.86
C VAL A 121 -7.28 -24.52 4.12
N LEU A 122 -7.83 -23.89 3.08
CA LEU A 122 -8.96 -24.46 2.34
C LEU A 122 -8.56 -25.72 1.54
N ILE A 123 -7.35 -25.75 0.98
CA ILE A 123 -6.86 -26.84 0.14
C ILE A 123 -6.33 -28.01 0.98
N PHE A 124 -5.59 -27.72 2.05
CA PHE A 124 -4.87 -28.73 2.84
C PHE A 124 -5.40 -28.93 4.25
N GLY A 125 -6.29 -28.07 4.72
CA GLY A 125 -6.82 -28.14 6.08
C GLY A 125 -7.65 -29.41 6.28
N PRO A 126 -7.58 -30.03 7.47
CA PRO A 126 -8.47 -31.13 7.84
C PRO A 126 -9.94 -30.67 7.72
N LEU A 127 -10.83 -31.62 7.44
CA LEU A 127 -12.26 -31.35 7.21
C LEU A 127 -12.92 -30.53 8.34
N ASN A 128 -12.43 -30.67 9.57
CA ASN A 128 -12.89 -29.92 10.73
C ASN A 128 -12.53 -28.42 10.65
N LEU A 129 -11.33 -28.07 10.19
CA LEU A 129 -10.93 -26.68 9.96
C LEU A 129 -11.72 -26.05 8.81
N ARG A 130 -12.02 -26.82 7.77
CA ARG A 130 -12.88 -26.38 6.66
C ARG A 130 -14.32 -26.09 7.09
N LYS A 131 -14.87 -26.88 8.02
CA LYS A 131 -16.19 -26.61 8.64
C LYS A 131 -16.15 -25.36 9.52
N SER A 132 -15.09 -25.18 10.31
CA SER A 132 -14.94 -24.01 11.19
C SER A 132 -14.81 -22.70 10.39
N GLN A 133 -14.14 -22.74 9.24
CA GLN A 133 -13.98 -21.59 8.33
C GLN A 133 -15.32 -21.08 7.74
N LYS A 134 -16.38 -21.90 7.75
CA LYS A 134 -17.72 -21.45 7.37
C LYS A 134 -18.34 -20.52 8.43
N ARG A 135 -17.90 -20.58 9.68
CA ARG A 135 -18.40 -19.71 10.75
C ARG A 135 -17.92 -18.28 10.51
N LEU A 136 -18.86 -17.33 10.60
CA LEU A 136 -18.63 -15.89 10.36
C LEU A 136 -17.47 -15.34 11.19
N ARG A 137 -17.30 -15.80 12.44
CA ARG A 137 -16.23 -15.34 13.35
C ARG A 137 -14.83 -15.50 12.74
N PHE A 138 -14.54 -16.63 12.09
CA PHE A 138 -13.23 -16.87 11.47
C PHE A 138 -12.98 -16.07 10.18
N LYS A 139 -14.00 -15.43 9.62
CA LYS A 139 -13.87 -14.53 8.47
C LYS A 139 -13.74 -13.06 8.89
N ILE A 140 -14.50 -12.67 9.91
CA ILE A 140 -14.60 -11.28 10.35
C ILE A 140 -13.41 -10.87 11.22
N ILE A 141 -12.97 -11.72 12.15
CA ILE A 141 -11.88 -11.37 13.08
C ILE A 141 -10.59 -10.97 12.35
N PRO A 142 -10.08 -11.76 11.37
CA PRO A 142 -8.85 -11.42 10.66
C PRO A 142 -9.01 -10.16 9.79
N LEU A 143 -10.20 -9.95 9.23
CA LEU A 143 -10.50 -8.75 8.45
C LEU A 143 -10.52 -7.51 9.34
N LEU A 144 -11.19 -7.57 10.49
CA LEU A 144 -11.23 -6.48 11.44
C LEU A 144 -9.83 -6.15 11.96
N PHE A 145 -9.02 -7.17 12.25
CA PHE A 145 -7.63 -7.00 12.68
C PHE A 145 -6.77 -6.35 11.58
N SER A 146 -6.95 -6.77 10.32
CA SER A 146 -6.20 -6.22 9.18
C SER A 146 -6.51 -4.75 8.90
N ILE A 147 -7.70 -4.26 9.28
CA ILE A 147 -8.11 -2.87 9.10
C ILE A 147 -7.78 -2.05 10.35
N ALA A 148 -8.16 -2.55 11.53
CA ALA A 148 -8.08 -1.81 12.77
C ALA A 148 -6.63 -1.51 13.17
N ILE A 149 -5.70 -2.45 13.00
CA ILE A 149 -4.31 -2.26 13.42
C ILE A 149 -3.58 -1.20 12.59
N PRO A 150 -3.55 -1.28 11.24
CA PRO A 150 -2.91 -0.24 10.47
C PRO A 150 -3.55 1.12 10.72
N LEU A 151 -4.88 1.17 10.82
CA LEU A 151 -5.59 2.42 11.06
C LEU A 151 -5.22 3.05 12.41
N THR A 152 -5.21 2.28 13.50
CA THR A 152 -4.83 2.81 14.83
C THR A 152 -3.35 3.17 14.88
N TRP A 153 -2.47 2.36 14.31
CA TRP A 153 -1.03 2.62 14.24
C TRP A 153 -0.71 3.93 13.55
N TYR A 154 -1.19 4.13 12.32
CA TYR A 154 -0.92 5.36 11.57
C TYR A 154 -1.65 6.58 12.13
N THR A 155 -2.83 6.39 12.74
CA THR A 155 -3.51 7.49 13.47
C THR A 155 -2.63 7.98 14.63
N ILE A 156 -2.04 7.06 15.41
CA ILE A 156 -1.15 7.42 16.52
C ILE A 156 0.15 8.05 16.00
N LEU A 157 0.75 7.52 14.93
CA LEU A 157 1.98 8.09 14.38
C LEU A 157 1.79 9.49 13.79
N ILE A 158 0.69 9.73 13.06
CA ILE A 158 0.46 10.97 12.33
C ILE A 158 -0.17 12.06 13.21
N LEU A 159 -1.13 11.69 14.08
CA LEU A 159 -1.73 12.65 15.03
C LEU A 159 -0.95 12.76 16.35
N GLY A 160 0.03 11.89 16.56
CA GLY A 160 0.87 11.88 17.75
C GLY A 160 1.75 13.11 17.88
N VAL A 161 2.32 13.27 19.08
CA VAL A 161 3.11 14.43 19.51
C VAL A 161 4.30 14.70 18.58
N THR A 162 4.88 13.66 17.98
CA THR A 162 6.04 13.75 17.08
C THR A 162 5.75 14.57 15.82
N CYS A 163 4.57 14.43 15.23
CA CYS A 163 4.20 15.18 14.03
C CYS A 163 3.73 16.61 14.32
N PHE A 164 3.09 16.84 15.46
CA PHE A 164 2.56 18.17 15.81
C PHE A 164 3.68 19.19 16.07
N GLN A 165 4.80 18.74 16.65
CA GLN A 165 5.94 19.60 16.99
C GLN A 165 6.67 20.12 15.73
N GLU A 166 6.89 19.26 14.73
CA GLU A 166 7.57 19.65 13.48
C GLU A 166 6.73 20.60 12.62
N VAL A 167 5.43 20.36 12.53
CA VAL A 167 4.51 21.25 11.80
C VAL A 167 4.52 22.64 12.42
N LYS A 168 4.55 22.74 13.75
CA LYS A 168 4.61 24.03 14.45
C LYS A 168 5.91 24.80 14.19
N ASN A 169 7.04 24.10 14.10
CA ASN A 169 8.36 24.71 13.82
C ASN A 169 8.53 25.13 12.35
N LYS A 170 7.95 24.38 11.39
CA LYS A 170 8.02 24.69 9.95
C LYS A 170 7.02 25.77 9.51
N ASN A 171 5.90 25.94 10.23
CA ASN A 171 4.91 26.98 9.95
C ASN A 171 5.39 28.42 10.20
N THR A 172 6.55 28.61 10.85
CA THR A 172 7.17 29.93 11.04
C THR A 172 7.86 30.46 9.78
N VAL A 173 8.05 29.62 8.75
CA VAL A 173 8.66 30.01 7.48
C VAL A 173 7.57 30.07 6.41
N ASN A 174 7.37 31.25 5.84
CA ASN A 174 6.37 31.62 4.82
C ASN A 174 6.63 30.94 3.45
N ASP A 175 6.81 29.61 3.40
CA ASP A 175 6.97 28.90 2.13
C ASP A 175 5.61 28.53 1.54
N SER A 176 5.31 29.15 0.40
CA SER A 176 4.11 28.96 -0.41
C SER A 176 4.07 27.60 -1.13
N LYS A 177 5.06 26.73 -0.92
CA LYS A 177 5.15 25.39 -1.52
C LYS A 177 5.28 24.34 -0.41
N ARG A 178 4.13 23.90 0.11
CA ARG A 178 4.07 22.84 1.14
C ARG A 178 3.93 21.48 0.46
N VAL A 179 4.72 20.51 0.89
CA VAL A 179 4.63 19.11 0.43
C VAL A 179 4.00 18.28 1.55
N CYS A 180 3.09 17.37 1.20
CA CYS A 180 2.44 16.53 2.21
C CYS A 180 3.30 15.29 2.46
N LYS A 181 4.08 15.33 3.55
CA LYS A 181 4.98 14.22 3.93
C LYS A 181 4.72 13.75 5.36
N PRO A 182 4.85 12.45 5.64
CA PRO A 182 4.78 11.94 7.00
C PRO A 182 6.03 12.34 7.80
N CYS A 183 5.84 12.77 9.04
CA CYS A 183 6.95 13.24 9.88
C CYS A 183 7.85 12.09 10.36
N PHE A 184 7.34 10.85 10.39
CA PHE A 184 8.14 9.70 10.81
C PHE A 184 9.24 9.32 9.79
N GLU A 185 9.20 9.84 8.56
CA GLU A 185 10.28 9.65 7.57
C GLU A 185 11.60 10.28 8.01
N GLU A 186 11.58 11.34 8.82
CA GLU A 186 12.80 11.97 9.34
C GLU A 186 13.50 11.08 10.38
N ASN A 187 12.73 10.20 11.05
CA ASN A 187 13.24 9.28 12.05
C ASN A 187 13.52 7.91 11.42
N ILE A 188 14.76 7.70 10.96
CA ILE A 188 15.18 6.47 10.26
C ILE A 188 14.80 5.18 11.02
N PHE A 189 14.86 5.21 12.36
CA PHE A 189 14.49 4.06 13.19
C PHE A 189 13.00 3.72 13.10
N LEU A 190 12.12 4.72 13.20
CA LEU A 190 10.67 4.53 13.09
C LEU A 190 10.30 4.10 11.67
N PHE A 191 10.89 4.75 10.67
CA PHE A 191 10.68 4.40 9.27
C PHE A 191 11.07 2.95 8.95
N LEU A 192 12.21 2.48 9.49
CA LEU A 192 12.70 1.12 9.28
C LEU A 192 11.83 0.09 9.98
N ILE A 193 11.38 0.37 11.22
CA ILE A 193 10.42 -0.49 11.93
C ILE A 193 9.12 -0.59 11.16
N ASP A 194 8.54 0.55 10.74
CA ASP A 194 7.30 0.57 9.97
C ASP A 194 7.46 -0.24 8.67
N THR A 195 8.53 0.00 7.90
CA THR A 195 8.81 -0.74 6.67
C THR A 195 8.90 -2.26 6.91
N ILE A 196 9.55 -2.69 7.99
CA ILE A 196 9.67 -4.12 8.29
C ILE A 196 8.31 -4.74 8.61
N PHE A 197 7.56 -4.14 9.53
CA PHE A 197 6.30 -4.73 10.01
C PHE A 197 5.16 -4.58 9.01
N SER A 198 5.10 -3.45 8.30
CA SER A 198 4.02 -3.09 7.39
C SER A 198 4.20 -3.69 5.99
N LEU A 199 5.45 -3.90 5.54
CA LEU A 199 5.75 -4.38 4.19
C LEU A 199 6.50 -5.71 4.18
N VAL A 200 7.68 -5.79 4.81
CA VAL A 200 8.56 -6.96 4.69
C VAL A 200 7.92 -8.23 5.27
N VAL A 201 7.37 -8.14 6.48
CA VAL A 201 6.76 -9.30 7.16
C VAL A 201 5.56 -9.85 6.38
N PRO A 202 4.54 -9.05 5.99
CA PRO A 202 3.43 -9.54 5.19
C PRO A 202 3.85 -10.13 3.84
N LEU A 203 4.85 -9.53 3.17
CA LEU A 203 5.37 -10.03 1.90
C LEU A 203 6.06 -11.39 2.06
N LEU A 204 6.94 -11.54 3.06
CA LEU A 204 7.62 -12.81 3.32
C LEU A 204 6.62 -13.92 3.66
N ILE A 205 5.63 -13.66 4.51
CA ILE A 205 4.60 -14.64 4.85
C ILE A 205 3.82 -15.03 3.60
N THR A 206 3.41 -14.05 2.79
CA THR A 206 2.67 -14.30 1.54
C THR A 206 3.50 -15.15 0.59
N PHE A 207 4.78 -14.81 0.40
CA PHE A 207 5.72 -15.52 -0.47
C PHE A 207 5.94 -16.96 -0.02
N ILE A 208 6.20 -17.19 1.27
CA ILE A 208 6.37 -18.54 1.82
C ILE A 208 5.08 -19.35 1.64
N ALA A 209 3.91 -18.76 1.94
CA ALA A 209 2.63 -19.45 1.81
C ALA A 209 2.31 -19.82 0.36
N THR A 210 2.56 -18.94 -0.61
CA THR A 210 2.34 -19.23 -2.03
C THR A 210 3.34 -20.25 -2.56
N PHE A 211 4.61 -20.15 -2.17
CA PHE A 211 5.66 -21.08 -2.57
C PHE A 211 5.40 -22.50 -2.05
N LEU A 212 5.02 -22.66 -0.77
CA LEU A 212 4.64 -23.94 -0.18
C LEU A 212 3.42 -24.56 -0.88
N LEU A 213 2.44 -23.73 -1.25
CA LEU A 213 1.26 -24.17 -1.99
C LEU A 213 1.66 -24.69 -3.38
N LEU A 214 2.55 -24.00 -4.09
CA LEU A 214 3.03 -24.39 -5.40
C LEU A 214 3.80 -25.72 -5.36
N ILE A 215 4.74 -25.88 -4.42
CA ILE A 215 5.49 -27.13 -4.23
C ILE A 215 4.52 -28.29 -4.01
N ARG A 216 3.52 -28.13 -3.14
CA ARG A 216 2.58 -29.20 -2.83
C ARG A 216 1.68 -29.55 -4.01
N ILE A 217 1.25 -28.57 -4.81
CA ILE A 217 0.52 -28.85 -6.05
C ILE A 217 1.39 -29.66 -7.01
N PHE A 218 2.66 -29.30 -7.14
CA PHE A 218 3.60 -30.01 -8.02
C PHE A 218 3.80 -31.46 -7.58
N VAL A 219 4.06 -31.69 -6.28
CA VAL A 219 4.19 -33.04 -5.71
C VAL A 219 2.92 -33.86 -5.89
N LYS A 220 1.75 -33.26 -5.66
CA LYS A 220 0.46 -33.97 -5.83
C LYS A 220 0.22 -34.34 -7.30
N ARG A 221 0.54 -33.44 -8.23
CA ARG A 221 0.41 -33.70 -9.68
C ARG A 221 1.35 -34.82 -10.12
N HIS A 222 2.59 -34.83 -9.64
CA HIS A 222 3.56 -35.88 -9.95
C HIS A 222 3.13 -37.26 -9.42
N ARG A 223 2.54 -37.32 -8.21
CA ARG A 223 1.99 -38.58 -7.68
C ARG A 223 0.83 -39.10 -8.50
N LEU A 224 -0.06 -38.21 -8.97
CA LEU A 224 -1.19 -38.60 -9.82
C LEU A 224 -0.75 -39.10 -11.20
N SER A 225 0.30 -38.51 -11.80
CA SER A 225 0.83 -39.01 -13.07
C SER A 225 1.48 -40.39 -12.94
N LEU A 226 2.18 -40.66 -11.82
CA LEU A 226 2.75 -41.98 -11.55
C LEU A 226 1.66 -43.05 -11.38
N SER A 227 0.60 -42.76 -10.60
CA SER A 227 -0.49 -43.72 -10.40
C SER A 227 -1.28 -44.06 -11.68
N LEU A 228 -1.29 -43.16 -12.67
CA LEU A 228 -1.92 -43.42 -13.97
C LEU A 228 -1.04 -44.27 -14.90
N THR A 229 0.27 -44.31 -14.66
CA THR A 229 1.21 -45.10 -15.46
C THR A 229 1.24 -46.56 -15.02
N GLU A 230 0.92 -46.87 -13.77
CA GLU A 230 0.81 -48.26 -13.26
C GLU A 230 -0.50 -48.97 -13.68
N GLN A 231 -1.43 -48.27 -14.34
CA GLN A 231 -2.70 -48.85 -14.82
C GLN A 231 -2.69 -49.21 -16.32
N PHE A 232 -1.57 -49.02 -17.01
CA PHE A 232 -1.37 -49.39 -18.42
C PHE A 232 -0.16 -50.31 -18.56
#